data_AF-A0A522GSZ2-F1
#
_entry.id   AF-A0A522GSZ2-F1
#
_cell.length_a   1.000
_cell.length_b   1.000
_cell.length_c   1.000
_cell.angle_alpha   90.00
_cell.angle_beta   90.00
_cell.angle_gamma   90.00
#
_symmetry.space_group_name_H-M   'P 1'
#
loop_
_entity.id
_entity.type
_entity.pdbx_description
1 polymer ?
#
loop_
_entity_poly.entity_id
_entity_poly.type
_entity_poly.pdbx_seq_one_letter_code
_entity_poly.pdbx_strand_id
1 'polypeptide(L)'
;MRYDEIFDPAIKEAGLTPYRVDRDASVSIPINQIEQGIRAADVCFVEISEDNPNVWFEFGLAIAAKKELVIVCDAEKRARFPFDVQHRKIIRYSTKAPSAFETLKREIVEALGHCVERTNSQAAIEAVSPLKPKDGLTEHEIVFLATLASETEGLEGSVSHWIIRNRMEKLGYTSVGTLIAARKLVAGRFIEQLTATDHDGDTFSAYRLLDGGLDWMIENEGKLVLKSPPTTPPKSQPQVASRANIIDDDIPF
;
A
#
# COMPACT_ATOMS: atom_id res chain seq x y z
N MET A 1 -23.69 -31.90 3.95
CA MET A 1 -23.81 -32.32 5.36
C MET A 1 -22.80 -31.61 6.24
N ARG A 2 -21.49 -31.91 6.21
CA ARG A 2 -20.52 -31.31 7.17
C ARG A 2 -20.39 -29.78 7.10
N TYR A 3 -20.47 -29.19 5.90
CA TYR A 3 -20.32 -27.75 5.75
C TYR A 3 -21.45 -26.98 6.45
N ASP A 4 -22.71 -27.26 6.11
CA ASP A 4 -23.86 -26.51 6.65
C ASP A 4 -24.09 -26.75 8.15
N GLU A 5 -23.69 -27.92 8.66
CA GLU A 5 -23.91 -28.32 10.05
C GLU A 5 -22.78 -27.86 10.99
N ILE A 6 -21.54 -27.73 10.50
CA ILE A 6 -20.36 -27.52 11.34
C ILE A 6 -19.57 -26.30 10.89
N PHE A 7 -19.13 -26.28 9.63
CA PHE A 7 -18.17 -25.27 9.18
C PHE A 7 -18.82 -23.89 9.04
N ASP A 8 -19.97 -23.81 8.39
CA ASP A 8 -20.74 -22.58 8.25
C ASP A 8 -21.07 -21.96 9.63
N PRO A 9 -21.71 -22.68 10.58
CA PRO A 9 -22.00 -22.11 11.90
C PRO A 9 -20.74 -21.77 12.69
N ALA A 10 -19.66 -22.56 12.61
CA ALA A 10 -18.40 -22.22 13.28
C ALA A 10 -17.76 -20.93 12.73
N ILE A 11 -17.75 -20.76 11.40
CA ILE A 11 -17.21 -19.56 10.75
C ILE A 11 -18.03 -18.34 11.15
N LYS A 12 -19.36 -18.45 11.14
CA LYS A 12 -20.27 -17.37 11.58
C LYS A 12 -20.11 -17.03 13.06
N GLU A 13 -19.93 -18.04 13.92
CA GLU A 13 -19.71 -17.85 15.36
C GLU A 13 -18.37 -17.16 15.65
N ALA A 14 -17.36 -17.38 14.81
CA ALA A 14 -16.10 -16.62 14.85
C ALA A 14 -16.20 -15.18 14.31
N GLY A 15 -17.41 -14.73 13.92
CA GLY A 15 -17.66 -13.38 13.40
C GLY A 15 -17.30 -13.18 11.92
N LEU A 16 -17.08 -14.27 11.17
CA LEU A 16 -16.73 -14.23 9.75
C LEU A 16 -17.93 -14.59 8.86
N THR A 17 -17.89 -14.13 7.60
CA THR A 17 -18.88 -14.53 6.59
C THR A 17 -18.27 -15.59 5.67
N PRO A 18 -18.78 -16.82 5.64
CA PRO A 18 -18.22 -17.86 4.79
C PRO A 18 -18.56 -17.59 3.32
N TYR A 19 -17.55 -17.62 2.46
CA TYR A 19 -17.70 -17.50 1.00
C TYR A 19 -17.21 -18.79 0.33
N ARG A 20 -18.03 -19.33 -0.58
CA ARG A 20 -17.73 -20.54 -1.34
C ARG A 20 -18.06 -20.34 -2.81
N VAL A 21 -17.01 -20.46 -3.61
CA VAL A 21 -17.04 -20.26 -5.05
C VAL A 21 -17.94 -21.30 -5.74
N ASP A 22 -17.97 -22.56 -5.25
CA ASP A 22 -18.78 -23.64 -5.83
C ASP A 22 -20.31 -23.48 -5.67
N ARG A 23 -20.78 -22.52 -4.87
CA ARG A 23 -22.21 -22.21 -4.71
C ARG A 23 -22.73 -21.18 -5.70
N ASP A 24 -21.85 -20.50 -6.44
CA ASP A 24 -22.26 -19.60 -7.51
C ASP A 24 -22.64 -20.42 -8.75
N ALA A 25 -23.92 -20.38 -9.12
CA ALA A 25 -24.56 -21.23 -10.12
C ALA A 25 -24.11 -21.01 -11.59
N SER A 26 -22.93 -20.43 -11.82
CA SER A 26 -22.43 -20.11 -13.16
C SER A 26 -21.28 -21.04 -13.60
N VAL A 27 -21.40 -21.47 -14.86
CA VAL A 27 -20.44 -22.24 -15.65
C VAL A 27 -19.02 -21.70 -15.48
N SER A 28 -18.09 -22.60 -15.12
CA SER A 28 -16.63 -22.41 -14.99
C SER A 28 -16.23 -21.06 -14.39
N ILE A 29 -16.12 -21.01 -13.06
CA ILE A 29 -15.60 -19.81 -12.41
C ILE A 29 -14.16 -19.62 -12.85
N PRO A 30 -13.82 -18.49 -13.49
CA PRO A 30 -12.47 -18.24 -13.96
C PRO A 30 -11.50 -18.29 -12.78
N ILE A 31 -10.32 -18.90 -12.98
CA ILE A 31 -9.30 -19.03 -11.95
C ILE A 31 -8.89 -17.68 -11.33
N ASN A 32 -8.99 -16.60 -12.10
CA ASN A 32 -8.74 -15.23 -11.63
C ASN A 32 -9.74 -14.79 -10.53
N GLN A 33 -10.99 -15.24 -10.56
CA GLN A 33 -11.98 -14.91 -9.52
C GLN A 33 -11.68 -15.64 -8.22
N ILE A 34 -11.24 -16.90 -8.30
CA ILE A 34 -10.77 -17.67 -7.14
C ILE A 34 -9.55 -16.97 -6.52
N GLU A 35 -8.58 -16.57 -7.35
CA GLU A 35 -7.39 -15.84 -6.89
C GLU A 35 -7.76 -14.51 -6.22
N GLN A 36 -8.69 -13.75 -6.81
CA GLN A 36 -9.20 -12.50 -6.21
C GLN A 36 -9.93 -12.77 -4.89
N GLY A 37 -10.76 -13.80 -4.81
CA GLY A 37 -11.46 -14.21 -3.59
C GLY A 37 -10.48 -14.56 -2.47
N ILE A 38 -9.45 -15.37 -2.78
CA ILE A 38 -8.39 -15.72 -1.83
C ILE A 38 -7.65 -14.47 -1.36
N ARG A 39 -7.30 -13.55 -2.28
CA ARG A 39 -6.61 -12.29 -1.94
C ARG A 39 -7.46 -11.34 -1.12
N ALA A 40 -8.78 -11.32 -1.33
CA ALA A 40 -9.70 -10.46 -0.60
C ALA A 40 -10.11 -11.03 0.77
N ALA A 41 -10.03 -12.35 0.95
CA ALA A 41 -10.41 -12.99 2.21
C ALA A 41 -9.50 -12.58 3.38
N ASP A 42 -10.08 -12.41 4.57
CA ASP A 42 -9.32 -12.19 5.80
C ASP A 42 -8.59 -13.47 6.23
N VAL A 43 -9.30 -14.61 6.15
CA VAL A 43 -8.81 -15.93 6.54
C VAL A 43 -9.26 -16.97 5.51
N CYS A 44 -8.37 -17.88 5.13
CA CYS A 44 -8.69 -19.02 4.28
C CYS A 44 -8.95 -20.26 5.14
N PHE A 45 -10.17 -20.80 5.05
CA PHE A 45 -10.53 -22.07 5.68
C PHE A 45 -10.46 -23.18 4.63
N VAL A 46 -9.72 -24.25 4.91
CA VAL A 46 -9.51 -25.35 3.97
C VAL A 46 -9.75 -26.69 4.64
N GLU A 47 -10.50 -27.55 3.95
CA GLU A 47 -10.67 -28.96 4.31
C GLU A 47 -9.88 -29.83 3.35
N ILE A 48 -8.91 -30.58 3.88
CA ILE A 48 -7.95 -31.37 3.09
C ILE A 48 -8.13 -32.87 3.31
N SER A 49 -9.33 -33.31 3.67
CA SER A 49 -9.58 -34.73 3.96
C SER A 49 -9.45 -35.58 2.70
N GLU A 50 -9.93 -35.05 1.57
CA GLU A 50 -9.88 -35.71 0.27
C GLU A 50 -8.72 -35.22 -0.58
N ASP A 51 -8.32 -36.00 -1.57
CA ASP A 51 -7.23 -35.64 -2.47
C ASP A 51 -7.76 -34.93 -3.71
N ASN A 52 -8.34 -33.75 -3.49
CA ASN A 52 -8.91 -32.92 -4.53
C ASN A 52 -7.84 -31.97 -5.11
N PRO A 53 -7.46 -32.10 -6.39
CA PRO A 53 -6.45 -31.25 -7.01
C PRO A 53 -6.79 -29.75 -6.97
N ASN A 54 -8.08 -29.39 -7.05
CA ASN A 54 -8.51 -27.99 -7.01
C ASN A 54 -8.28 -27.39 -5.62
N VAL A 55 -8.58 -28.15 -4.56
CA VAL A 55 -8.33 -27.72 -3.18
C VAL A 55 -6.84 -27.53 -2.93
N TRP A 56 -5.99 -28.42 -3.45
CA TRP A 56 -4.54 -28.27 -3.34
C TRP A 56 -4.01 -27.03 -4.07
N PHE A 57 -4.56 -26.75 -5.25
CA PHE A 57 -4.23 -25.56 -6.01
C PHE A 57 -4.60 -24.28 -5.24
N GLU A 58 -5.84 -24.18 -4.76
CA GLU A 58 -6.33 -23.06 -3.96
C GLU A 58 -5.55 -22.89 -2.65
N PHE A 59 -5.22 -24.01 -2.00
CA PHE A 59 -4.40 -24.03 -0.81
C PHE A 59 -2.99 -23.47 -1.07
N GLY A 60 -2.37 -23.86 -2.18
CA GLY A 60 -1.10 -23.30 -2.63
C GLY A 60 -1.18 -21.79 -2.90
N LEU A 61 -2.26 -21.33 -3.55
CA LEU A 61 -2.50 -19.90 -3.78
C LEU A 61 -2.66 -19.12 -2.47
N ALA A 62 -3.40 -19.66 -1.50
CA ALA A 62 -3.58 -19.03 -0.20
C ALA A 62 -2.26 -18.91 0.58
N ILE A 63 -1.40 -19.92 0.51
CA ILE A 63 -0.04 -19.87 1.06
C ILE A 63 0.78 -18.77 0.36
N ALA A 64 0.78 -18.75 -0.98
CA ALA A 64 1.53 -17.76 -1.76
C ALA A 64 1.06 -16.32 -1.48
N ALA A 65 -0.24 -16.14 -1.27
CA ALA A 65 -0.85 -14.87 -0.87
C ALA A 65 -0.65 -14.50 0.62
N LYS A 66 0.08 -15.34 1.38
CA LYS A 66 0.37 -15.16 2.81
C LYS A 66 -0.89 -14.96 3.67
N LYS A 67 -1.96 -15.67 3.33
CA LYS A 67 -3.21 -15.61 4.10
C LYS A 67 -3.10 -16.42 5.39
N GLU A 68 -3.77 -15.94 6.42
CA GLU A 68 -4.01 -16.73 7.63
C GLU A 68 -4.87 -17.95 7.23
N LEU A 69 -4.50 -19.13 7.74
CA LEU A 69 -5.02 -20.43 7.29
C LEU A 69 -5.53 -21.25 8.46
N VAL A 70 -6.78 -21.71 8.35
CA VAL A 70 -7.32 -22.76 9.23
C VAL A 70 -7.53 -24.02 8.40
N ILE A 71 -6.80 -25.07 8.78
CA ILE A 71 -6.75 -26.34 8.05
C ILE A 71 -7.46 -27.40 8.89
N VAL A 72 -8.47 -28.05 8.33
CA VAL A 72 -9.16 -29.18 8.95
C VAL A 72 -8.97 -30.46 8.13
N CYS A 73 -8.87 -31.60 8.81
CA CYS A 73 -8.72 -32.89 8.16
C CYS A 73 -9.43 -34.00 8.95
N ASP A 74 -10.22 -34.80 8.26
CA ASP A 74 -10.78 -36.05 8.75
C ASP A 74 -9.64 -37.04 8.97
N ALA A 75 -9.45 -37.46 10.22
CA ALA A 75 -8.34 -38.28 10.65
C ALA A 75 -8.42 -39.70 10.07
N GLU A 76 -9.62 -40.17 9.75
CA GLU A 76 -9.86 -41.48 9.12
C GLU A 76 -9.57 -41.46 7.62
N LYS A 77 -9.79 -40.33 6.95
CA LYS A 77 -9.58 -40.22 5.49
C LYS A 77 -8.11 -40.00 5.11
N ARG A 78 -7.33 -39.31 5.94
CA ARG A 78 -5.93 -38.98 5.61
C ARG A 78 -5.00 -39.14 6.81
N ALA A 79 -4.03 -40.04 6.65
CA ALA A 79 -3.03 -40.35 7.66
C ALA A 79 -1.72 -39.57 7.51
N ARG A 80 -1.37 -39.15 6.28
CA ARG A 80 -0.11 -38.46 5.96
C ARG A 80 -0.37 -37.22 5.11
N PHE A 81 0.50 -36.22 5.29
CA PHE A 81 0.45 -34.96 4.58
C PHE A 81 1.75 -34.75 3.79
N PRO A 82 1.72 -34.00 2.67
CA PRO A 82 2.92 -33.52 2.02
C PRO A 82 3.84 -32.74 2.98
N PHE A 83 5.14 -32.73 2.68
CA PHE A 83 6.15 -32.09 3.54
C PHE A 83 5.82 -30.61 3.86
N ASP A 84 5.32 -29.86 2.88
CA ASP A 84 4.98 -28.44 3.06
C ASP A 84 3.70 -28.19 3.88
N VAL A 85 2.91 -29.24 4.10
CA VAL A 85 1.62 -29.20 4.81
C VAL A 85 1.78 -29.74 6.24
N GLN A 86 2.58 -30.79 6.43
CA GLN A 86 2.71 -31.50 7.71
C GLN A 86 3.22 -30.62 8.87
N HIS A 87 3.97 -29.55 8.56
CA HIS A 87 4.51 -28.61 9.55
C HIS A 87 3.52 -27.51 9.94
N ARG A 88 2.32 -27.49 9.34
CA ARG A 88 1.26 -26.53 9.67
C ARG A 88 0.35 -27.10 10.75
N LYS A 89 -0.33 -26.20 11.47
CA LYS A 89 -1.37 -26.60 12.43
C LYS A 89 -2.58 -27.12 11.66
N ILE A 90 -2.90 -28.41 11.85
CA ILE A 90 -4.04 -29.08 11.23
C ILE A 90 -4.96 -29.57 12.34
N ILE A 91 -6.21 -29.11 12.31
CA ILE A 91 -7.26 -29.60 13.20
C ILE A 91 -7.72 -30.96 12.67
N ARG A 92 -7.37 -32.03 13.39
CA ARG A 92 -7.74 -33.39 13.01
C ARG A 92 -9.00 -33.81 13.76
N TYR A 93 -10.03 -34.19 13.02
CA TYR A 93 -11.31 -34.58 13.60
C TYR A 93 -11.70 -36.01 13.23
N SER A 94 -12.54 -36.61 14.06
CA SER A 94 -13.13 -37.93 13.83
C SER A 94 -14.63 -37.80 13.66
N THR A 95 -15.21 -38.63 12.79
CA THR A 95 -16.68 -38.68 12.62
C THR A 95 -17.34 -39.84 13.35
N LYS A 96 -16.61 -40.53 14.23
CA LYS A 96 -17.11 -41.73 14.92
C LYS A 96 -17.87 -41.45 16.22
N ALA A 97 -17.79 -40.23 16.74
CA ALA A 97 -18.44 -39.86 18.00
C ALA A 97 -19.19 -38.53 17.86
N PRO A 98 -20.45 -38.42 18.34
CA PRO A 98 -21.20 -37.16 18.32
C PRO A 98 -20.49 -36.01 19.05
N SER A 99 -19.78 -36.30 20.13
CA SER A 99 -19.00 -35.31 20.90
C SER A 99 -17.81 -34.73 20.13
N ALA A 100 -17.35 -35.41 19.07
CA ALA A 100 -16.29 -34.91 18.21
C ALA A 100 -16.74 -33.72 17.36
N PHE A 101 -18.04 -33.60 17.05
CA PHE A 101 -18.58 -32.49 16.28
C PHE A 101 -18.53 -31.17 17.05
N GLU A 102 -18.98 -31.17 18.30
CA GLU A 102 -18.90 -29.97 19.17
C GLU A 102 -17.46 -29.57 19.46
N THR A 103 -16.58 -30.56 19.61
CA THR A 103 -15.14 -30.30 19.80
C THR A 103 -14.53 -29.65 18.57
N LEU A 104 -14.82 -30.19 17.38
CA LEU A 104 -14.37 -29.62 16.11
C LEU A 104 -14.89 -28.20 15.92
N LYS A 105 -16.18 -27.96 16.17
CA LYS A 105 -16.77 -26.64 16.07
C LYS A 105 -16.02 -25.63 16.96
N ARG A 106 -15.80 -25.98 18.24
CA ARG A 106 -15.05 -25.14 19.18
C ARG A 106 -13.63 -24.85 18.72
N GLU A 107 -12.90 -25.87 18.27
CA GLU A 107 -11.52 -25.72 17.78
C GLU A 107 -11.44 -24.83 16.53
N ILE A 108 -12.43 -24.91 15.63
CA ILE A 108 -12.54 -24.03 14.47
C ILE A 108 -12.80 -22.59 14.90
N VAL A 109 -13.75 -22.35 15.81
CA VAL A 109 -14.08 -21.00 16.32
C VAL A 109 -12.85 -20.36 16.96
N GLU A 110 -12.14 -21.10 17.83
CA GLU A 110 -10.92 -20.62 18.48
C GLU A 110 -9.81 -20.32 17.46
N ALA A 111 -9.56 -21.23 16.52
CA ALA A 111 -8.54 -21.04 15.49
C ALA A 111 -8.83 -19.84 14.58
N LEU A 112 -10.08 -19.68 14.14
CA LEU A 112 -10.51 -18.54 13.34
C LEU A 112 -10.42 -17.23 14.11
N GLY A 113 -10.83 -17.22 15.39
CA GLY A 113 -10.71 -16.06 16.27
C GLY A 113 -9.27 -15.56 16.37
N HIS A 114 -8.31 -16.46 16.59
CA HIS A 114 -6.89 -16.10 16.60
C HIS A 114 -6.39 -15.59 15.25
N CYS A 115 -6.85 -16.14 14.13
CA CYS A 115 -6.51 -15.64 12.80
C CYS A 115 -7.05 -14.22 12.56
N VAL A 116 -8.27 -13.94 13.01
CA VAL A 116 -8.88 -12.59 12.93
C VAL A 116 -8.11 -11.60 13.79
N GLU A 117 -7.77 -11.96 15.03
CA GLU A 117 -6.95 -11.11 15.90
C GLU A 117 -5.59 -10.77 15.28
N ARG A 118 -4.92 -11.77 14.68
CA ARG A 118 -3.65 -11.57 13.96
C ARG A 118 -3.83 -10.67 12.74
N THR A 119 -4.87 -10.89 11.95
CA THR A 119 -5.17 -10.09 10.76
C THR A 119 -5.48 -8.64 11.13
N ASN A 120 -6.27 -8.41 12.19
CA ASN A 120 -6.57 -7.08 12.69
C ASN A 120 -5.34 -6.39 13.28
N SER A 121 -4.49 -7.12 13.99
CA SER A 121 -3.23 -6.60 14.52
C SER A 121 -2.26 -6.24 13.39
N GLN A 122 -2.17 -7.11 12.38
CA GLN A 122 -1.39 -6.88 11.16
C GLN A 122 -1.93 -5.67 10.39
N ALA A 123 -3.25 -5.57 10.17
CA ALA A 123 -3.90 -4.45 9.51
C ALA A 123 -3.73 -3.15 10.32
N ALA A 124 -3.76 -3.21 11.64
CA ALA A 124 -3.47 -2.05 12.50
C ALA A 124 -1.99 -1.64 12.38
N ILE A 125 -1.06 -2.59 12.34
CA ILE A 125 0.37 -2.32 12.10
C ILE A 125 0.62 -1.84 10.68
N GLU A 126 -0.16 -2.28 9.69
CA GLU A 126 -0.10 -1.86 8.28
C GLU A 126 -0.84 -0.53 8.02
N ALA A 127 -1.77 -0.14 8.89
CA ALA A 127 -2.45 1.15 8.86
C ALA A 127 -1.68 2.22 9.66
N VAL A 128 -0.93 1.80 10.69
CA VAL A 128 0.03 2.64 11.42
C VAL A 128 1.38 2.68 10.69
N SER A 129 1.74 1.62 9.97
CA SER A 129 2.74 1.73 8.92
C SER A 129 2.12 2.60 7.85
N PRO A 130 2.81 3.65 7.41
CA PRO A 130 2.40 4.20 6.14
C PRO A 130 2.43 3.13 5.07
N LEU A 131 1.40 3.17 4.24
CA LEU A 131 1.34 2.55 2.94
C LEU A 131 2.75 2.29 2.40
N LYS A 132 3.06 1.03 2.07
CA LYS A 132 4.03 0.77 1.02
C LYS A 132 3.31 1.03 -0.31
N PRO A 133 3.44 2.20 -0.97
CA PRO A 133 3.54 2.17 -2.40
C PRO A 133 4.94 1.62 -2.69
N LYS A 134 5.02 0.34 -3.04
CA LYS A 134 6.28 -0.24 -3.52
C LYS A 134 6.72 0.34 -4.87
N ASP A 135 5.92 1.19 -5.53
CA ASP A 135 6.24 1.73 -6.86
C ASP A 135 5.70 3.15 -7.08
N GLY A 136 6.33 4.14 -6.45
CA GLY A 136 6.28 5.53 -6.91
C GLY A 136 5.31 6.42 -6.14
N LEU A 137 5.88 7.46 -5.53
CA LEU A 137 5.15 8.64 -5.09
C LEU A 137 4.25 9.13 -6.24
N THR A 138 3.01 9.53 -5.93
CA THR A 138 2.15 10.18 -6.92
C THR A 138 2.73 11.52 -7.34
N GLU A 139 2.27 12.06 -8.47
CA GLU A 139 2.82 13.31 -9.03
C GLU A 139 2.87 14.47 -8.00
N HIS A 140 1.80 14.69 -7.24
CA HIS A 140 1.74 15.74 -6.22
C HIS A 140 2.65 15.47 -5.00
N GLU A 141 2.93 14.19 -4.68
CA GLU A 141 3.91 13.82 -3.65
C GLU A 141 5.34 14.06 -4.13
N ILE A 142 5.63 13.72 -5.39
CA ILE A 142 6.94 13.99 -6.02
C ILE A 142 7.19 15.50 -6.04
N VAL A 143 6.21 16.28 -6.50
CA VAL A 143 6.35 17.74 -6.56
C VAL A 143 6.50 18.35 -5.18
N PHE A 144 5.78 17.85 -4.17
CA PHE A 144 5.98 18.28 -2.79
C PHE A 144 7.40 17.98 -2.31
N LEU A 145 7.87 16.74 -2.50
CA LEU A 145 9.19 16.30 -2.04
C LEU A 145 10.33 17.08 -2.74
N ALA A 146 10.21 17.30 -4.05
CA ALA A 146 11.14 18.11 -4.82
C ALA A 146 11.10 19.59 -4.41
N THR A 147 9.91 20.13 -4.12
CA THR A 147 9.75 21.49 -3.61
C THR A 147 10.43 21.63 -2.25
N LEU A 148 10.20 20.68 -1.35
CA LEU A 148 10.85 20.66 -0.04
C LEU A 148 12.37 20.61 -0.19
N ALA A 149 12.88 19.67 -0.99
CA ALA A 149 14.32 19.56 -1.22
C ALA A 149 14.95 20.80 -1.87
N SER A 150 14.22 21.50 -2.74
CA SER A 150 14.70 22.74 -3.36
C SER A 150 14.76 23.93 -2.40
N GLU A 151 13.95 23.93 -1.32
CA GLU A 151 13.89 25.01 -0.34
C GLU A 151 14.68 24.69 0.94
N THR A 152 15.05 23.42 1.15
CA THR A 152 15.85 23.00 2.30
C THR A 152 17.31 23.45 2.15
N GLU A 153 17.82 24.15 3.15
CA GLU A 153 19.25 24.46 3.26
C GLU A 153 19.98 23.38 4.07
N GLY A 154 20.97 22.73 3.46
CA GLY A 154 21.74 21.64 4.11
C GLY A 154 20.94 20.34 4.27
N LEU A 155 21.49 19.37 5.02
CA LEU A 155 20.84 18.05 5.22
C LEU A 155 19.85 18.03 6.38
N GLU A 156 19.95 18.97 7.33
CA GLU A 156 19.10 19.04 8.53
C GLU A 156 18.12 20.21 8.50
N GLY A 157 18.10 21.00 7.42
CA GLY A 157 17.24 22.16 7.26
C GLY A 157 15.75 21.80 7.32
N SER A 158 14.95 22.76 7.75
CA SER A 158 13.49 22.64 7.72
C SER A 158 12.86 23.82 6.99
N VAL A 159 11.72 23.59 6.35
CA VAL A 159 11.02 24.58 5.53
C VAL A 159 9.62 24.78 6.07
N SER A 160 9.20 26.03 6.24
CA SER A 160 7.86 26.31 6.78
C SER A 160 6.76 25.81 5.85
N HIS A 161 5.64 25.37 6.43
CA HIS A 161 4.47 24.93 5.70
C HIS A 161 3.96 26.02 4.73
N TRP A 162 4.07 27.29 5.14
CA TRP A 162 3.68 28.42 4.30
C TRP A 162 4.50 28.49 3.00
N ILE A 163 5.82 28.32 3.07
CA ILE A 163 6.69 28.32 1.87
C ILE A 163 6.27 27.19 0.93
N ILE A 164 6.16 25.96 1.45
CA ILE A 164 5.80 24.79 0.64
C ILE A 164 4.43 24.98 -0.01
N ARG A 165 3.43 25.44 0.76
CA ARG A 165 2.08 25.71 0.24
C ARG A 165 2.11 26.73 -0.90
N ASN A 166 2.80 27.85 -0.71
CA ASN A 166 2.91 28.91 -1.72
C ASN A 166 3.61 28.42 -3.01
N ARG A 167 4.62 27.55 -2.88
CA ARG A 167 5.30 26.94 -4.04
C ARG A 167 4.40 25.94 -4.77
N MET A 168 3.73 25.06 -4.03
CA MET A 168 2.77 24.10 -4.59
C MET A 168 1.62 24.79 -5.33
N GLU A 169 1.09 25.88 -4.77
CA GLU A 169 0.04 26.69 -5.42
C GLU A 169 0.52 27.32 -6.73
N LYS A 170 1.77 27.82 -6.79
CA LYS A 170 2.38 28.32 -8.04
C LYS A 170 2.58 27.24 -9.11
N LEU A 171 2.72 25.97 -8.69
CA LEU A 171 2.82 24.81 -9.57
C LEU A 171 1.44 24.23 -9.95
N GLY A 172 0.34 24.87 -9.52
CA GLY A 172 -1.03 24.48 -9.88
C GLY A 172 -1.69 23.49 -8.93
N TYR A 173 -1.08 23.18 -7.79
CA TYR A 173 -1.67 22.30 -6.77
C TYR A 173 -2.51 23.07 -5.77
N THR A 174 -3.67 22.51 -5.39
CA THR A 174 -4.55 23.13 -4.39
C THR A 174 -4.02 22.93 -2.97
N SER A 175 -4.48 23.74 -2.02
CA SER A 175 -4.10 23.58 -0.60
C SER A 175 -4.50 22.21 -0.05
N VAL A 176 -5.58 21.60 -0.55
CA VAL A 176 -5.99 20.23 -0.22
C VAL A 176 -5.00 19.22 -0.78
N GLY A 177 -4.56 19.38 -2.03
CA GLY A 177 -3.53 18.53 -2.63
C GLY A 177 -2.20 18.58 -1.87
N THR A 178 -1.78 19.78 -1.46
CA THR A 178 -0.58 19.98 -0.62
C THR A 178 -0.71 19.29 0.73
N LEU A 179 -1.86 19.40 1.40
CA LEU A 179 -2.11 18.76 2.68
C LEU A 179 -2.09 17.23 2.57
N ILE A 180 -2.71 16.68 1.53
CA ILE A 180 -2.71 15.23 1.26
C ILE A 180 -1.29 14.73 0.98
N ALA A 181 -0.52 15.43 0.13
CA ALA A 181 0.89 15.10 -0.13
C ALA A 181 1.71 15.08 1.18
N ALA A 182 1.64 16.15 1.97
CA ALA A 182 2.34 16.24 3.24
C ALA A 182 1.97 15.08 4.16
N ARG A 183 0.67 14.78 4.32
CA ARG A 183 0.20 13.71 5.21
C ARG A 183 0.72 12.34 4.77
N LYS A 184 0.71 12.04 3.47
CA LYS A 184 1.19 10.76 2.93
C LYS A 184 2.71 10.63 3.03
N LEU A 185 3.46 11.70 2.78
CA LEU A 185 4.93 11.71 2.92
C LEU A 185 5.39 11.60 4.37
N VAL A 186 4.71 12.28 5.30
CA VAL A 186 4.95 12.16 6.75
C VAL A 186 4.65 10.74 7.20
N ALA A 187 3.52 10.20 6.76
CA ALA A 187 3.20 8.82 7.04
C ALA A 187 4.39 7.98 6.54
N GLY A 188 4.72 8.06 5.25
CA GLY A 188 5.74 7.29 4.52
C GLY A 188 7.18 7.41 5.03
N ARG A 189 7.42 8.23 6.06
CA ARG A 189 8.76 8.55 6.58
C ARG A 189 9.71 9.12 5.51
N PHE A 190 9.16 9.79 4.50
CA PHE A 190 9.95 10.57 3.53
C PHE A 190 10.30 11.95 4.09
N ILE A 191 9.40 12.50 4.90
CA ILE A 191 9.56 13.79 5.59
C ILE A 191 9.05 13.65 7.03
N GLU A 192 9.39 14.60 7.88
CA GLU A 192 8.71 14.80 9.16
C GLU A 192 8.13 16.21 9.27
N GLN A 193 7.09 16.37 10.09
CA GLN A 193 6.54 17.66 10.46
C GLN A 193 7.06 18.04 11.85
N LEU A 194 7.53 19.27 11.99
CA LEU A 194 8.04 19.82 13.24
C LEU A 194 7.46 21.21 13.51
N THR A 195 7.54 21.64 14.76
CA THR A 195 7.23 23.01 15.16
C THR A 195 8.53 23.79 15.23
N ALA A 196 8.62 24.87 14.46
CA ALA A 196 9.74 25.80 14.48
C ALA A 196 9.29 27.15 15.06
N THR A 197 10.25 27.95 15.49
CA THR A 197 10.03 29.28 16.06
C THR A 197 10.78 30.30 15.22
N ASP A 198 10.15 31.42 14.89
CA ASP A 198 10.81 32.52 14.20
C ASP A 198 11.60 33.44 15.16
N HIS A 199 12.15 34.52 14.61
CA HIS A 199 12.92 35.50 15.39
C HIS A 199 12.07 36.29 16.41
N ASP A 200 10.75 36.34 16.21
CA ASP A 200 9.80 37.05 17.06
C ASP A 200 9.22 36.16 18.16
N GLY A 201 9.52 34.86 18.12
CA GLY A 201 9.05 33.87 19.11
C GLY A 201 7.75 33.17 18.71
N ASP A 202 7.22 33.46 17.52
CA ASP A 202 6.01 32.86 17.01
C ASP A 202 6.31 31.45 16.46
N THR A 203 5.45 30.49 16.83
CA THR A 203 5.61 29.10 16.42
C THR A 203 4.86 28.80 15.13
N PHE A 204 5.48 28.06 14.21
CA PHE A 204 4.88 27.64 12.95
C PHE A 204 5.19 26.17 12.62
N SER A 205 4.35 25.56 11.79
CA SER A 205 4.60 24.21 11.27
C SER A 205 5.65 24.25 10.15
N ALA A 206 6.63 23.37 10.22
CA ALA A 206 7.67 23.17 9.22
C ALA A 206 7.83 21.70 8.87
N TYR A 207 8.50 21.43 7.75
CA TYR A 207 8.82 20.09 7.27
C TYR A 207 10.32 19.92 7.12
N ARG A 208 10.83 18.73 7.42
CA ARG A 208 12.23 18.33 7.23
C ARG A 208 12.29 17.02 6.45
N LEU A 209 13.30 16.88 5.59
CA LEU A 209 13.59 15.64 4.87
C LEU A 209 14.13 14.57 5.83
N LEU A 210 13.71 13.33 5.64
CA LEU A 210 14.27 12.16 6.31
C LEU A 210 15.11 11.35 5.32
N ASP A 211 15.92 10.41 5.83
CA ASP A 211 16.72 9.49 5.01
C ASP A 211 15.87 8.78 3.94
N GLY A 212 14.66 8.34 4.28
CA GLY A 212 13.75 7.71 3.30
C GLY A 212 13.33 8.64 2.15
N GLY A 213 13.27 9.96 2.39
CA GLY A 213 13.05 10.98 1.37
C GLY A 213 14.25 11.14 0.45
N LEU A 214 15.43 11.25 1.05
CA LEU A 214 16.70 11.40 0.34
C LEU A 214 17.05 10.17 -0.49
N ASP A 215 16.95 8.97 0.09
CA ASP A 215 17.20 7.69 -0.59
C ASP A 215 16.28 7.54 -1.81
N TRP A 216 14.99 7.85 -1.65
CA TRP A 216 14.05 7.81 -2.78
C TRP A 216 14.44 8.78 -3.90
N MET A 217 14.87 10.00 -3.55
CA MET A 217 15.32 10.99 -4.54
C MET A 217 16.59 10.54 -5.27
N ILE A 218 17.53 9.89 -4.57
CA ILE A 218 18.75 9.32 -5.15
C ILE A 218 18.40 8.17 -6.10
N GLU A 219 17.53 7.26 -5.68
CA GLU A 219 17.06 6.13 -6.50
C GLU A 219 16.28 6.60 -7.75
N ASN A 220 15.65 7.78 -7.69
CA ASN A 220 14.83 8.35 -8.75
C ASN A 220 15.46 9.61 -9.38
N GLU A 221 16.78 9.78 -9.27
CA GLU A 221 17.52 10.96 -9.71
C GLU A 221 17.21 11.33 -11.17
N GLY A 222 17.12 10.33 -12.06
CA GLY A 222 16.82 10.53 -13.47
C GLY A 222 15.42 11.10 -13.78
N LYS A 223 14.50 11.10 -12.80
CA LYS A 223 13.17 11.72 -12.89
C LYS A 223 13.15 13.15 -12.33
N LEU A 224 14.22 13.58 -11.66
CA LEU A 224 14.34 14.90 -11.06
C LEU A 224 15.07 15.86 -12.01
N VAL A 225 14.57 17.09 -12.10
CA VAL A 225 15.22 18.14 -12.87
C VAL A 225 16.38 18.72 -12.04
N LEU A 226 17.57 18.16 -12.22
CA LEU A 226 18.77 18.59 -11.48
C LEU A 226 19.49 19.80 -12.09
N LYS A 227 19.19 20.12 -13.34
CA LYS A 227 19.76 21.27 -14.05
C LYS A 227 18.65 22.26 -14.36
N SER A 228 18.83 23.51 -13.96
CA SER A 228 18.02 24.59 -14.52
C SER A 228 18.29 24.68 -16.03
N PRO A 229 17.26 24.89 -16.88
CA PRO A 229 17.51 25.21 -18.27
C PRO A 229 18.38 26.46 -18.35
N PRO A 230 19.32 26.54 -19.32
CA PRO A 230 20.19 27.70 -19.45
C PRO A 230 19.34 28.96 -19.55
N THR A 231 19.58 29.91 -18.65
CA THR A 231 18.95 31.22 -18.66
C THR A 231 19.22 31.87 -20.00
N THR A 232 18.17 32.03 -20.82
CA THR A 232 18.28 32.87 -22.01
C THR A 232 18.60 34.28 -21.51
N PRO A 233 19.69 34.92 -21.98
CA PRO A 233 20.03 36.26 -21.52
C PRO A 233 18.84 37.20 -21.77
N PRO A 234 18.56 38.14 -20.85
CA PRO A 234 17.40 39.00 -20.95
C PRO A 234 17.41 39.75 -22.28
N LYS A 235 16.32 39.64 -23.04
CA LYS A 235 16.07 40.48 -24.21
C LYS A 235 16.15 41.93 -23.75
N SER A 236 17.19 42.64 -24.20
CA SER A 236 17.34 44.07 -24.05
C SER A 236 16.06 44.76 -24.54
N GLN A 237 15.46 45.59 -23.68
CA GLN A 237 14.30 46.40 -24.01
C GLN A 237 14.61 47.33 -25.20
N PRO A 238 13.61 47.67 -26.04
CA PRO A 238 13.83 48.53 -27.19
C PRO A 238 14.17 49.96 -26.74
N GLN A 239 15.38 50.42 -27.10
CA GLN A 239 15.75 51.82 -26.94
C GLN A 239 14.92 52.68 -27.90
N VAL A 240 14.36 53.74 -27.33
CA VAL A 240 13.60 54.79 -28.00
C VAL A 240 14.45 55.43 -29.09
N ALA A 241 13.93 55.43 -30.32
CA ALA A 241 14.56 56.06 -31.47
C ALA A 241 14.68 57.58 -31.27
N SER A 242 15.90 58.10 -31.44
CA SER A 242 16.14 59.49 -31.84
C SER A 242 16.78 59.50 -33.23
N ARG A 243 16.26 60.36 -34.09
CA ARG A 243 16.61 60.56 -35.50
C ARG A 243 18.08 60.99 -35.66
N ALA A 244 18.77 60.46 -36.69
CA ALA A 244 19.08 61.19 -37.93
C ALA A 244 20.20 60.50 -38.77
N ASN A 245 19.96 60.53 -40.09
CA ASN A 245 20.90 60.56 -41.23
C ASN A 245 21.52 59.25 -41.76
N ILE A 246 21.06 58.81 -42.96
CA ILE A 246 21.70 58.82 -44.33
C ILE A 246 23.04 58.05 -44.34
N ILE A 247 23.37 57.07 -45.20
CA ILE A 247 23.45 56.93 -46.68
C ILE A 247 23.66 55.41 -46.92
N ASP A 248 22.79 54.71 -47.66
CA ASP A 248 22.88 54.27 -49.07
C ASP A 248 23.83 53.11 -49.37
N ASP A 249 23.38 52.30 -50.35
CA ASP A 249 24.07 51.30 -51.17
C ASP A 249 23.96 49.79 -50.81
N ASP A 250 23.04 49.20 -51.56
CA ASP A 250 23.20 48.01 -52.42
C ASP A 250 23.10 46.57 -51.86
N ILE A 251 22.04 45.94 -52.39
CA ILE A 251 21.61 44.53 -52.51
C ILE A 251 22.65 43.71 -53.33
N PRO A 252 22.43 42.42 -53.73
CA PRO A 252 21.87 41.23 -53.09
C PRO A 252 22.86 40.03 -53.13
N PHE A 253 22.64 39.00 -52.30
CA PHE A 253 22.46 37.58 -52.71
C PHE A 253 21.84 36.80 -51.55
#